data_AF-I9L3P2-F1
#
_entry.id   AF-I9L3P2-F1
#
_cell.length_a   1.000
_cell.length_b   1.000
_cell.length_c   1.000
_cell.angle_alpha   90.00
_cell.angle_beta   90.00
_cell.angle_gamma   90.00
#
_symmetry.space_group_name_H-M   'P 1'
#
loop_
_entity.id
_entity.type
_entity.pdbx_description
1 polymer ?
#
loop_
_entity_poly.entity_id
_entity_poly.type
_entity_poly.pdbx_seq_one_letter_code
_entity_poly.pdbx_strand_id
1 'polypeptide(L)'
;MKADSADQTEAASTRAGPADISDPLIRTEARKAFVWIGIAALFGLAVFLSQSLLVIFGGVVFAALIDGGARMIARVLPIPRGWRVALVMLAGLAFFFWLGKFAGSQITSQAAELPATIESQFHRAMGWLSNHGVQIRIGDVRSIAEQAMGGIGQVTAAVGGLIGGMTTIFLILVLGTYFALEPQLYRRGVGWMLPLERRDHFEGTAQRMGRALRRLLLGRVIGMTVEGAFTWIMLQVYGVPMAALLGLITGLLAFLPNIGAPISGAIMVLVGFSVNVETGLYTILVYSLIHVIDGYLVVPYIARKTVDLPPALVLAAQLIMGVLFGLLGLALADPLVAMIKIWLEREADRNSGEADPDFAPLSQD
;
A
#
# COMPACT_ATOMS: atom_id res chain seq x y z
N MET A 1 -27.14 -5.06 -93.21
CA MET A 1 -27.68 -6.14 -92.35
C MET A 1 -26.92 -6.06 -91.04
N LYS A 2 -27.57 -5.49 -90.03
CA LYS A 2 -27.03 -5.08 -88.73
C LYS A 2 -27.72 -5.96 -87.68
N ALA A 3 -27.00 -6.22 -86.59
CA ALA A 3 -27.50 -6.72 -85.30
C ALA A 3 -28.02 -8.16 -85.28
N ASP A 4 -27.19 -9.07 -84.75
CA ASP A 4 -27.54 -9.79 -83.52
C ASP A 4 -26.27 -10.42 -82.94
N SER A 5 -26.16 -10.53 -81.60
CA SER A 5 -25.04 -11.10 -80.80
C SER A 5 -24.19 -10.16 -79.93
N ALA A 6 -24.70 -8.99 -79.54
CA ALA A 6 -24.02 -8.13 -78.56
C ALA A 6 -24.88 -7.75 -77.34
N ASP A 7 -25.77 -8.64 -76.89
CA ASP A 7 -26.65 -8.36 -75.73
C ASP A 7 -26.74 -9.52 -74.72
N GLN A 8 -25.62 -10.20 -74.44
CA GLN A 8 -25.55 -11.22 -73.38
C GLN A 8 -24.29 -11.15 -72.50
N THR A 9 -23.64 -9.98 -72.39
CA THR A 9 -22.47 -9.83 -71.50
C THR A 9 -22.63 -8.67 -70.51
N GLU A 10 -23.85 -8.41 -70.04
CA GLU A 10 -24.10 -7.38 -69.01
C GLU A 10 -24.98 -7.91 -67.86
N ALA A 11 -24.75 -9.15 -67.44
CA ALA A 11 -25.33 -9.70 -66.22
C ALA A 11 -24.37 -10.65 -65.50
N ALA A 12 -23.09 -10.27 -65.39
CA ALA A 12 -22.20 -10.89 -64.42
C ALA A 12 -22.56 -10.35 -63.03
N SER A 13 -23.57 -10.98 -62.42
CA SER A 13 -23.93 -10.80 -61.02
C SER A 13 -22.67 -10.86 -60.17
N THR A 14 -22.24 -9.73 -59.62
CA THR A 14 -21.25 -9.70 -58.54
C THR A 14 -21.96 -10.26 -57.33
N ARG A 15 -22.03 -11.60 -57.24
CA ARG A 15 -22.55 -12.31 -56.07
C ARG A 15 -21.56 -12.02 -54.95
N ALA A 16 -21.86 -11.01 -54.14
CA ALA A 16 -21.21 -10.81 -52.85
C ALA A 16 -21.15 -12.16 -52.14
N GLY A 17 -19.94 -12.64 -51.86
CA GLY A 17 -19.77 -13.89 -51.12
C GLY A 17 -20.37 -13.74 -49.72
N PRO A 18 -20.80 -14.83 -49.05
CA PRO A 18 -21.41 -14.76 -47.71
C PRO A 18 -20.54 -14.11 -46.62
N ALA A 19 -19.26 -13.84 -46.90
CA ALA A 19 -18.29 -13.18 -46.01
C ALA A 19 -17.94 -11.74 -46.44
N ASP A 20 -18.51 -11.22 -47.53
CA ASP A 20 -18.19 -9.89 -48.04
C ASP A 20 -19.06 -8.83 -47.36
N ILE A 21 -18.50 -8.21 -46.32
CA ILE A 21 -19.09 -7.04 -45.64
C ILE A 21 -19.01 -5.83 -46.59
N SER A 22 -19.97 -5.79 -47.50
CA SER A 22 -20.08 -4.85 -48.61
C SER A 22 -20.84 -3.59 -48.23
N ASP A 23 -21.53 -3.59 -47.08
CA ASP A 23 -22.22 -2.41 -46.55
C ASP A 23 -21.24 -1.50 -45.78
N PRO A 24 -21.04 -0.23 -46.22
CA PRO A 24 -20.14 0.72 -45.57
C PRO A 24 -20.54 1.05 -44.12
N LEU A 25 -21.83 0.91 -43.76
CA LEU A 25 -22.31 1.10 -42.39
C LEU A 25 -21.82 -0.05 -41.50
N ILE A 26 -21.93 -1.30 -41.96
CA ILE A 26 -21.47 -2.47 -41.19
C ILE A 26 -19.95 -2.45 -41.01
N ARG A 27 -19.18 -1.99 -42.01
CA ARG A 27 -17.72 -1.85 -41.89
C ARG A 27 -17.32 -0.79 -40.86
N THR A 28 -18.04 0.32 -40.79
CA THR A 28 -17.76 1.40 -39.85
C THR A 28 -18.12 0.99 -38.42
N GLU A 29 -19.26 0.34 -38.23
CA GLU A 29 -19.67 -0.18 -36.93
C GLU A 29 -18.78 -1.34 -36.46
N ALA A 30 -18.35 -2.23 -37.37
CA ALA A 30 -17.37 -3.27 -37.05
C ALA A 30 -16.01 -2.70 -36.63
N ARG A 31 -15.55 -1.61 -37.27
CA ARG A 31 -14.31 -0.92 -36.87
C ARG A 31 -14.46 -0.25 -35.50
N LYS A 32 -15.58 0.43 -35.24
CA LYS A 32 -15.85 1.01 -33.91
C LYS A 32 -15.91 -0.08 -32.85
N ALA A 33 -16.62 -1.18 -33.10
CA ALA A 33 -16.70 -2.32 -32.21
C ALA A 33 -15.33 -2.93 -31.94
N PHE A 34 -14.49 -3.11 -32.96
CA PHE A 34 -13.13 -3.61 -32.79
C PHE A 34 -12.25 -2.66 -31.96
N VAL A 35 -12.37 -1.35 -32.16
CA VAL A 35 -11.66 -0.34 -31.35
C VAL A 35 -12.13 -0.40 -29.90
N TRP A 36 -13.44 -0.43 -29.64
CA TRP A 36 -13.97 -0.52 -28.28
C TRP A 36 -13.61 -1.83 -27.57
N ILE A 37 -13.70 -2.96 -28.28
CA ILE A 37 -13.26 -4.27 -27.78
C ILE A 37 -11.75 -4.24 -27.51
N GLY A 38 -10.96 -3.64 -28.40
CA GLY A 38 -9.51 -3.47 -28.22
C GLY A 38 -9.17 -2.62 -27.00
N ILE A 39 -9.86 -1.50 -26.79
CA ILE A 39 -9.70 -0.65 -25.60
C ILE A 39 -10.10 -1.40 -24.33
N ALA A 40 -11.24 -2.10 -24.35
CA ALA A 40 -11.70 -2.90 -23.21
C ALA A 40 -10.74 -4.05 -22.89
N ALA A 41 -10.21 -4.72 -23.91
CA ALA A 41 -9.21 -5.78 -23.76
C ALA A 41 -7.88 -5.22 -23.23
N LEU A 42 -7.42 -4.07 -23.74
CA LEU A 42 -6.21 -3.41 -23.24
C LEU A 42 -6.37 -2.93 -21.80
N PHE A 43 -7.55 -2.41 -21.45
CA PHE A 43 -7.88 -2.03 -20.08
C PHE A 43 -7.92 -3.24 -19.15
N GLY A 44 -8.61 -4.32 -19.54
CA GLY A 44 -8.65 -5.57 -18.78
C GLY A 44 -7.25 -6.18 -18.61
N LEU A 45 -6.44 -6.15 -19.66
CA LEU A 45 -5.04 -6.59 -19.62
C LEU A 45 -4.21 -5.70 -18.69
N ALA A 46 -4.36 -4.38 -18.75
CA ALA A 46 -3.68 -3.44 -17.85
C ALA A 46 -4.04 -3.69 -16.39
N VAL A 47 -5.33 -3.93 -16.09
CA VAL A 47 -5.78 -4.31 -14.73
C VAL A 47 -5.15 -5.63 -14.31
N PHE A 48 -5.16 -6.64 -15.18
CA PHE A 48 -4.55 -7.95 -14.87
C PHE A 48 -3.04 -7.86 -14.61
N LEU A 49 -2.29 -7.12 -15.44
CA LEU A 49 -0.86 -6.89 -15.26
C LEU A 49 -0.54 -5.99 -14.07
N SER A 50 -1.43 -5.07 -13.70
CA SER A 50 -1.20 -4.13 -12.60
C SER A 50 -0.99 -4.84 -11.27
N GLN A 51 -1.68 -5.95 -11.02
CA GLN A 51 -1.46 -6.76 -9.83
C GLN A 51 -0.05 -7.35 -9.80
N SER A 52 0.41 -7.95 -10.91
CA SER A 52 1.78 -8.47 -11.02
C SER A 52 2.83 -7.37 -10.85
N LEU A 53 2.60 -6.20 -11.45
CA LEU A 53 3.49 -5.05 -11.33
C LEU A 53 3.55 -4.54 -9.88
N LEU A 54 2.42 -4.56 -9.17
CA LEU A 54 2.35 -4.18 -7.77
C LEU A 54 3.12 -5.15 -6.87
N VAL A 55 3.10 -6.46 -7.16
CA VAL A 55 3.95 -7.44 -6.46
C VAL A 55 5.43 -7.16 -6.71
N ILE A 56 5.80 -6.85 -7.95
CA ILE A 56 7.18 -6.47 -8.29
C ILE A 56 7.60 -5.22 -7.53
N PHE A 57 6.73 -4.20 -7.52
CA PHE A 57 6.95 -2.97 -6.78
C PHE A 57 7.06 -3.24 -5.27
N GLY A 58 6.19 -4.08 -4.71
CA GLY A 58 6.28 -4.56 -3.34
C GLY A 58 7.62 -5.22 -3.05
N GLY A 59 8.15 -6.02 -3.98
CA GLY A 59 9.51 -6.56 -3.92
C GLY A 59 10.59 -5.48 -3.89
N VAL A 60 10.47 -4.42 -4.69
CA VAL A 60 11.41 -3.28 -4.67
C VAL A 60 11.34 -2.52 -3.34
N VAL A 61 10.14 -2.30 -2.81
CA VAL A 61 9.92 -1.66 -1.50
C VAL A 61 10.53 -2.53 -0.38
N PHE A 62 10.27 -3.84 -0.40
CA PHE A 62 10.87 -4.78 0.54
C PHE A 62 12.41 -4.81 0.44
N ALA A 63 12.94 -4.81 -0.78
CA ALA A 63 14.38 -4.73 -1.02
C ALA A 63 15.00 -3.45 -0.47
N ALA A 64 14.30 -2.32 -0.59
CA ALA A 64 14.74 -1.06 -0.02
C ALA A 64 14.75 -1.12 1.52
N LEU A 65 13.75 -1.75 2.16
CA LEU A 65 13.75 -1.97 3.60
C LEU A 65 14.99 -2.77 4.04
N ILE A 66 15.27 -3.90 3.37
CA ILE A 66 16.44 -4.74 3.65
C ILE A 66 17.75 -3.98 3.40
N ASP A 67 17.88 -3.29 2.26
CA ASP A 67 19.10 -2.53 1.92
C ASP A 67 19.32 -1.38 2.93
N GLY A 68 18.25 -0.78 3.45
CA GLY A 68 18.30 0.19 4.54
C GLY A 68 18.93 -0.41 5.80
N GLY A 69 18.41 -1.54 6.29
CA GLY A 69 18.95 -2.26 7.45
C GLY A 69 20.38 -2.75 7.22
N ALA A 70 20.68 -3.29 6.04
CA ALA A 70 22.00 -3.80 5.70
C ALA A 70 23.06 -2.69 5.70
N ARG A 71 22.70 -1.48 5.24
CA ARG A 71 23.58 -0.30 5.33
C ARG A 71 23.76 0.20 6.75
N MET A 72 22.77 0.05 7.64
CA MET A 72 22.94 0.39 9.06
C MET A 72 23.96 -0.53 9.72
N ILE A 73 23.84 -1.84 9.50
CA ILE A 73 24.80 -2.83 10.02
C ILE A 73 26.21 -2.55 9.48
N ALA A 74 26.31 -2.14 8.22
CA ALA A 74 27.59 -1.79 7.61
C ALA A 74 28.38 -0.68 8.33
N ARG A 75 27.68 0.19 9.07
CA ARG A 75 28.33 1.25 9.86
C ARG A 75 29.01 0.70 11.12
N VAL A 76 28.61 -0.48 11.58
CA VAL A 76 29.11 -1.09 12.83
C VAL A 76 29.98 -2.31 12.54
N LEU A 77 29.62 -3.12 11.53
CA LEU A 77 30.30 -4.37 11.16
C LEU A 77 30.73 -4.32 9.68
N PRO A 78 32.04 -4.33 9.37
CA PRO A 78 32.57 -4.33 8.01
C PRO A 78 32.54 -5.73 7.38
N ILE A 79 31.33 -6.29 7.23
CA ILE A 79 31.09 -7.61 6.61
C ILE A 79 30.61 -7.50 5.14
N PRO A 80 30.82 -8.54 4.30
CA PRO A 80 30.34 -8.55 2.93
C PRO A 80 28.82 -8.33 2.83
N ARG A 81 28.36 -7.78 1.69
CA ARG A 81 26.95 -7.39 1.49
C ARG A 81 25.98 -8.56 1.70
N GLY A 82 26.29 -9.75 1.18
CA GLY A 82 25.45 -10.94 1.34
C GLY A 82 25.16 -11.29 2.80
N TRP A 83 26.19 -11.25 3.65
CA TRP A 83 26.05 -11.49 5.09
C TRP A 83 25.21 -10.42 5.80
N ARG A 84 25.33 -9.15 5.41
CA ARG A 84 24.48 -8.07 5.96
C ARG A 84 23.02 -8.27 5.60
N VAL A 85 22.74 -8.59 4.34
CA VAL A 85 21.38 -8.89 3.88
C VAL A 85 20.81 -10.10 4.62
N ALA A 86 21.58 -11.18 4.73
CA ALA A 86 21.17 -12.38 5.46
C ALA A 86 20.88 -12.07 6.93
N LEU A 87 21.71 -11.27 7.61
CA LEU A 87 21.49 -10.88 9.00
C LEU A 87 20.19 -10.10 9.17
N VAL A 88 19.90 -9.13 8.29
CA VAL A 88 18.63 -8.38 8.31
C VAL A 88 17.43 -9.29 8.08
N MET A 89 17.54 -10.22 7.13
CA MET A 89 16.47 -11.19 6.87
C MET A 89 16.24 -12.12 8.06
N LEU A 90 17.30 -12.62 8.68
CA LEU A 90 17.21 -13.45 9.87
C LEU A 90 16.62 -12.66 11.05
N ALA A 91 17.01 -11.40 11.24
CA ALA A 91 16.43 -10.53 12.24
C ALA A 91 14.94 -10.27 11.98
N GLY A 92 14.55 -10.04 10.72
CA GLY A 92 13.16 -9.89 10.31
C GLY A 92 12.34 -11.17 10.55
N LEU A 93 12.86 -12.33 10.15
CA LEU A 93 12.24 -13.64 10.39
C LEU A 93 12.09 -13.93 11.88
N ALA A 94 13.13 -13.67 12.68
CA ALA A 94 13.09 -13.81 14.12
C ALA A 94 12.06 -12.86 14.75
N PHE A 95 11.99 -11.61 14.28
CA PHE A 95 10.98 -10.65 14.70
C PHE A 95 9.57 -11.11 14.36
N PHE A 96 9.30 -11.56 13.13
CA PHE A 96 7.98 -12.06 12.74
C PHE A 96 7.60 -13.36 13.46
N PHE A 97 8.56 -14.25 13.72
CA PHE A 97 8.33 -15.44 14.52
C PHE A 97 7.99 -15.09 15.97
N TRP A 98 8.78 -14.20 16.59
CA TRP A 98 8.51 -13.67 17.93
C TRP A 98 7.15 -12.96 17.99
N LEU A 99 6.87 -12.11 17.00
CA LEU A 99 5.60 -11.42 16.86
C LEU A 99 4.45 -12.41 16.72
N GLY A 100 4.57 -13.43 15.88
CA GLY A 100 3.55 -14.46 15.72
C GLY A 100 3.29 -15.24 17.00
N LYS A 101 4.34 -15.56 17.77
CA LYS A 101 4.21 -16.19 19.09
C LYS A 101 3.56 -15.27 20.12
N PHE A 102 4.04 -14.03 20.20
CA PHE A 102 3.55 -13.02 21.13
C PHE A 102 2.11 -12.62 20.81
N ALA A 103 1.86 -12.14 19.59
CA ALA A 103 0.55 -11.83 19.07
C ALA A 103 -0.37 -13.05 19.16
N GLY A 104 0.06 -14.24 18.75
CA GLY A 104 -0.74 -15.46 18.88
C GLY A 104 -1.18 -15.73 20.32
N SER A 105 -0.26 -15.67 21.29
CA SER A 105 -0.61 -15.84 22.70
C SER A 105 -1.59 -14.78 23.20
N GLN A 106 -1.35 -13.50 22.86
CA GLN A 106 -2.21 -12.39 23.26
C GLN A 106 -3.57 -12.43 22.55
N ILE A 107 -3.60 -12.78 21.27
CA ILE A 107 -4.81 -12.89 20.45
C ILE A 107 -5.70 -14.02 20.99
N THR A 108 -5.12 -15.19 21.29
CA THR A 108 -5.91 -16.29 21.85
C THR A 108 -6.44 -15.98 23.25
N SER A 109 -5.69 -15.27 24.10
CA SER A 109 -6.14 -14.96 25.47
C SER A 109 -7.02 -13.71 25.58
N GLN A 110 -6.84 -12.71 24.72
CA GLN A 110 -7.45 -11.38 24.86
C GLN A 110 -8.25 -10.96 23.63
N ALA A 111 -7.80 -11.28 22.41
CA ALA A 111 -8.55 -10.89 21.22
C ALA A 111 -9.84 -11.71 21.01
N ALA A 112 -9.98 -12.88 21.65
CA ALA A 112 -11.26 -13.58 21.72
C ALA A 112 -12.32 -12.80 22.50
N GLU A 113 -11.92 -11.94 23.44
CA GLU A 113 -12.82 -11.11 24.25
C GLU A 113 -13.15 -9.77 23.58
N LEU A 114 -12.34 -9.34 22.61
CA LEU A 114 -12.55 -8.08 21.88
C LEU A 114 -13.90 -8.00 21.16
N PRO A 115 -14.33 -9.01 20.36
CA PRO A 115 -15.65 -9.03 19.74
C PRO A 115 -16.78 -8.94 20.76
N ALA A 116 -16.71 -9.71 21.86
CA ALA A 116 -17.70 -9.67 22.93
C ALA A 116 -17.74 -8.30 23.63
N THR A 117 -16.57 -7.67 23.79
CA THR A 117 -16.45 -6.32 24.33
C THR A 117 -17.15 -5.32 23.42
N ILE A 118 -16.89 -5.36 22.12
CA ILE A 118 -17.54 -4.51 21.11
C ILE A 118 -19.06 -4.67 21.14
N GLU A 119 -19.55 -5.92 21.12
CA GLU A 119 -20.97 -6.24 21.19
C GLU A 119 -21.61 -5.68 22.47
N SER A 120 -20.95 -5.86 23.63
CA SER A 120 -21.44 -5.33 24.90
C SER A 120 -21.50 -3.80 24.93
N GLN A 121 -20.50 -3.11 24.38
CA GLN A 121 -20.46 -1.65 24.33
C GLN A 121 -21.53 -1.11 23.40
N PHE A 122 -21.75 -1.79 22.29
CA PHE A 122 -22.79 -1.44 21.34
C PHE A 122 -24.19 -1.57 21.97
N HIS A 123 -24.46 -2.65 22.70
CA HIS A 123 -25.73 -2.79 23.44
C HIS A 123 -25.93 -1.72 24.51
N ARG A 124 -24.87 -1.35 25.25
CA ARG A 124 -24.94 -0.26 26.24
C ARG A 124 -25.23 1.09 25.60
N ALA A 125 -24.55 1.40 24.49
CA ALA A 125 -24.80 2.63 23.73
C ALA A 125 -26.25 2.66 23.22
N MET A 126 -26.74 1.56 22.64
CA MET A 126 -28.11 1.46 22.14
C MET A 126 -29.16 1.60 23.25
N GLY A 127 -28.91 1.01 24.42
CA GLY A 127 -29.77 1.18 25.60
C GLY A 127 -29.81 2.63 26.10
N TRP A 128 -28.66 3.30 26.12
CA TRP A 128 -28.59 4.72 26.46
C TRP A 128 -29.37 5.60 25.46
N LEU A 129 -29.25 5.32 24.16
CA LEU A 129 -29.99 6.02 23.10
C LEU A 129 -31.51 5.78 23.19
N SER A 130 -31.92 4.53 23.45
CA SER A 130 -33.34 4.18 23.66
C SER A 130 -33.92 4.92 24.87
N ASN A 131 -33.15 5.05 25.96
CA ASN A 131 -33.57 5.79 27.15
C ASN A 131 -33.67 7.30 26.92
N HIS A 132 -33.00 7.85 25.90
CA HIS A 132 -33.09 9.25 25.48
C HIS A 132 -34.08 9.48 24.32
N GLY A 133 -34.96 8.50 24.04
CA GLY A 133 -36.06 8.65 23.09
C GLY A 133 -35.68 8.40 21.62
N VAL A 134 -34.45 7.95 21.34
CA VAL A 134 -34.03 7.59 19.98
C VAL A 134 -34.40 6.12 19.71
N GLN A 135 -35.57 5.89 19.12
CA GLN A 135 -36.00 4.56 18.70
C GLN A 135 -35.32 4.15 17.39
N ILE A 136 -34.10 3.62 17.47
CA ILE A 136 -33.47 2.99 16.31
C ILE A 136 -34.08 1.60 16.14
N ARG A 137 -34.58 1.28 14.93
CA ARG A 137 -35.10 -0.06 14.61
C ARG A 137 -33.99 -1.09 14.77
N ILE A 138 -34.27 -2.14 15.54
CA ILE A 138 -33.33 -3.25 15.82
C ILE A 138 -32.75 -3.89 14.54
N GLY A 139 -33.48 -3.84 13.41
CA GLY A 139 -33.00 -4.31 12.11
C GLY A 139 -31.86 -3.49 11.50
N ASP A 140 -31.89 -2.16 11.65
CA ASP A 140 -30.83 -1.26 11.15
C ASP A 140 -29.59 -1.33 12.06
N VAL A 141 -29.81 -1.63 13.33
CA VAL A 141 -28.77 -1.82 14.36
C VAL A 141 -27.98 -3.11 14.11
N ARG A 142 -28.67 -4.20 13.75
CA ARG A 142 -28.03 -5.48 13.42
C ARG A 142 -27.21 -5.41 12.15
N SER A 143 -27.68 -4.72 11.12
CA SER A 143 -26.93 -4.55 9.86
C SER A 143 -25.68 -3.66 10.03
N ILE A 144 -25.75 -2.61 10.85
CA ILE A 144 -24.59 -1.77 11.20
C ILE A 144 -23.58 -2.56 12.03
N ALA A 145 -24.03 -3.34 13.03
CA ALA A 145 -23.16 -4.20 13.83
C ALA A 145 -22.51 -5.29 12.98
N GLU A 146 -23.27 -5.94 12.09
CA GLU A 146 -22.75 -6.94 11.15
C GLU A 146 -21.78 -6.32 10.13
N GLN A 147 -21.97 -5.07 9.71
CA GLN A 147 -20.99 -4.35 8.88
C GLN A 147 -19.73 -3.96 9.65
N ALA A 148 -19.85 -3.46 10.89
CA ALA A 148 -18.71 -3.12 11.72
C ALA A 148 -17.90 -4.37 12.12
N MET A 149 -18.59 -5.44 12.52
CA MET A 149 -18.00 -6.76 12.77
C MET A 149 -17.48 -7.40 11.48
N GLY A 150 -18.10 -7.14 10.33
CA GLY A 150 -17.62 -7.58 9.02
C GLY A 150 -16.34 -6.87 8.62
N GLY A 151 -16.23 -5.56 8.87
CA GLY A 151 -15.00 -4.79 8.64
C GLY A 151 -13.86 -5.20 9.56
N ILE A 152 -14.12 -5.38 10.86
CA ILE A 152 -13.12 -5.88 11.82
C ILE A 152 -12.79 -7.34 11.56
N GLY A 153 -13.80 -8.16 11.28
CA GLY A 153 -13.70 -9.56 10.89
C GLY A 153 -12.91 -9.75 9.62
N GLN A 154 -12.97 -8.81 8.66
CA GLN A 154 -12.10 -8.76 7.49
C GLN A 154 -10.67 -8.34 7.86
N VAL A 155 -10.46 -7.50 8.87
CA VAL A 155 -9.11 -7.19 9.38
C VAL A 155 -8.51 -8.41 10.07
N THR A 156 -9.24 -9.11 10.94
CA THR A 156 -8.79 -10.38 11.56
C THR A 156 -8.71 -11.53 10.56
N ALA A 157 -9.60 -11.60 9.57
CA ALA A 157 -9.52 -12.56 8.48
C ALA A 157 -8.47 -12.19 7.43
N ALA A 158 -8.03 -10.93 7.32
CA ALA A 158 -6.84 -10.58 6.56
C ALA A 158 -5.57 -11.06 7.29
N VAL A 159 -5.59 -11.04 8.62
CA VAL A 159 -4.57 -11.65 9.48
C VAL A 159 -4.62 -13.19 9.44
N GLY A 160 -5.81 -13.80 9.33
CA GLY A 160 -5.99 -15.27 9.24
C GLY A 160 -5.95 -15.87 7.83
N GLY A 161 -6.29 -15.08 6.81
CA GLY A 161 -6.34 -15.39 5.38
C GLY A 161 -4.98 -15.33 4.69
N LEU A 162 -3.90 -15.44 5.48
CA LEU A 162 -2.53 -15.55 5.00
C LEU A 162 -2.32 -16.74 4.07
N ILE A 163 -3.24 -17.69 3.98
CA ILE A 163 -3.15 -18.84 3.07
C ILE A 163 -3.35 -18.42 1.60
N GLY A 164 -4.23 -17.45 1.31
CA GLY A 164 -4.43 -16.90 -0.05
C GLY A 164 -3.43 -15.79 -0.41
N GLY A 165 -3.02 -15.00 0.59
CA GLY A 165 -1.98 -13.97 0.46
C GLY A 165 -0.55 -14.48 0.52
N MET A 166 -0.34 -15.76 0.92
CA MET A 166 0.98 -16.34 1.12
C MET A 166 1.79 -16.33 -0.16
N THR A 167 1.18 -16.64 -1.30
CA THR A 167 1.86 -16.62 -2.60
C THR A 167 2.37 -15.21 -2.90
N THR A 168 1.54 -14.18 -2.71
CA THR A 168 1.93 -12.79 -2.96
C THR A 168 3.06 -12.33 -2.02
N ILE A 169 2.93 -12.61 -0.72
CA ILE A 169 3.95 -12.28 0.27
C ILE A 169 5.25 -13.04 -0.05
N PHE A 170 5.16 -14.33 -0.36
CA PHE A 170 6.28 -15.17 -0.75
C PHE A 170 6.99 -14.60 -1.98
N LEU A 171 6.24 -14.20 -3.01
CA LEU A 171 6.80 -13.56 -4.20
C LEU A 171 7.49 -12.23 -3.87
N ILE A 172 6.90 -11.38 -3.03
CA ILE A 172 7.53 -10.14 -2.55
C ILE A 172 8.83 -10.44 -1.81
N LEU A 173 8.83 -11.43 -0.92
CA LEU A 173 10.00 -11.84 -0.16
C LEU A 173 11.10 -12.36 -1.08
N VAL A 174 10.78 -13.27 -1.99
CA VAL A 174 11.74 -13.84 -2.96
C VAL A 174 12.30 -12.74 -3.83
N LEU A 175 11.44 -11.97 -4.50
CA LEU A 175 11.86 -10.95 -5.44
C LEU A 175 12.64 -9.82 -4.75
N GLY A 176 12.16 -9.37 -3.59
CA GLY A 176 12.85 -8.34 -2.83
C GLY A 176 14.18 -8.82 -2.23
N THR A 177 14.32 -10.11 -1.91
CA THR A 177 15.62 -10.70 -1.54
C THR A 177 16.60 -10.64 -2.70
N TYR A 178 16.19 -11.07 -3.89
CA TYR A 178 17.00 -10.98 -5.10
C TYR A 178 17.44 -9.53 -5.38
N PHE A 179 16.49 -8.60 -5.37
CA PHE A 179 16.76 -7.16 -5.54
C PHE A 179 17.68 -6.58 -4.46
N ALA A 180 17.55 -7.04 -3.21
CA ALA A 180 18.40 -6.59 -2.11
C ALA A 180 19.83 -7.12 -2.20
N LEU A 181 20.03 -8.34 -2.70
CA LEU A 181 21.36 -8.92 -2.88
C LEU A 181 22.15 -8.13 -3.92
N GLU A 182 21.57 -7.87 -5.10
CA GLU A 182 22.26 -7.25 -6.23
C GLU A 182 21.51 -6.06 -6.88
N PRO A 183 21.25 -4.96 -6.16
CA PRO A 183 20.46 -3.85 -6.71
C PRO A 183 21.08 -3.19 -7.94
N GLN A 184 22.42 -3.21 -8.05
CA GLN A 184 23.15 -2.65 -9.20
C GLN A 184 22.97 -3.48 -10.46
N LEU A 185 22.75 -4.80 -10.34
CA LEU A 185 22.50 -5.66 -11.49
C LEU A 185 21.16 -5.29 -12.13
N TYR A 186 20.10 -5.24 -11.34
CA TYR A 186 18.75 -4.92 -11.81
C TYR A 186 18.66 -3.48 -12.35
N ARG A 187 19.26 -2.51 -11.66
CA ARG A 187 19.27 -1.11 -12.13
C ARG A 187 20.00 -0.96 -13.46
N ARG A 188 21.19 -1.56 -13.62
CA ARG A 188 21.93 -1.54 -14.89
C ARG A 188 21.19 -2.27 -16.01
N GLY A 189 20.54 -3.39 -15.70
CA GLY A 189 19.73 -4.15 -16.66
C GLY A 189 18.62 -3.29 -17.28
N VAL A 190 17.87 -2.55 -16.45
CA VAL A 190 16.85 -1.61 -16.96
C VAL A 190 17.51 -0.46 -17.73
N GLY A 191 18.62 0.08 -17.23
CA GLY A 191 19.37 1.14 -17.91
C GLY A 191 19.85 0.75 -19.31
N TRP A 192 20.15 -0.53 -19.56
CA TRP A 192 20.56 -1.02 -20.89
C TRP A 192 19.42 -1.04 -21.92
N MET A 193 18.17 -1.10 -21.47
CA MET A 193 16.99 -1.02 -22.34
C MET A 193 16.70 0.42 -22.80
N LEU A 194 17.37 1.42 -22.20
CA LEU A 194 17.19 2.83 -22.53
C LEU A 194 18.24 3.32 -23.55
N PRO A 195 17.88 4.31 -24.40
CA PRO A 195 18.83 5.04 -25.24
C PRO A 195 20.00 5.59 -24.43
N LEU A 196 21.20 5.65 -25.03
CA LEU A 196 22.44 6.03 -24.35
C LEU A 196 22.32 7.39 -23.64
N GLU A 197 21.65 8.33 -24.29
CA GLU A 197 21.47 9.72 -23.85
C GLU A 197 20.61 9.81 -22.57
N ARG A 198 19.80 8.79 -22.28
CA ARG A 198 18.89 8.76 -21.12
C ARG A 198 19.45 7.95 -19.95
N ARG A 199 20.55 7.23 -20.12
CA ARG A 199 21.07 6.29 -19.10
C ARG A 199 21.50 6.99 -17.82
N ASP A 200 22.24 8.09 -17.94
CA ASP A 200 22.74 8.84 -16.77
C ASP A 200 21.59 9.48 -15.98
N HIS A 201 20.62 10.05 -16.70
CA HIS A 201 19.42 10.62 -16.09
C HIS A 201 18.57 9.56 -15.37
N PHE A 202 18.39 8.38 -15.97
CA PHE A 202 17.71 7.26 -15.35
C PHE A 202 18.46 6.79 -14.09
N GLU A 203 19.77 6.63 -14.18
CA GLU A 203 20.63 6.18 -13.08
C GLU A 203 20.56 7.14 -11.89
N GLY A 204 20.66 8.45 -12.13
CA GLY A 204 20.50 9.48 -11.10
C GLY A 204 19.12 9.46 -10.45
N THR A 205 18.07 9.34 -11.27
CA THR A 205 16.67 9.24 -10.80
C THR A 205 16.46 8.01 -9.93
N ALA A 206 16.86 6.83 -10.39
CA ALA A 206 16.72 5.57 -9.68
C ALA A 206 17.51 5.55 -8.36
N GLN A 207 18.69 6.16 -8.32
CA GLN A 207 19.45 6.32 -7.07
C GLN A 207 18.75 7.24 -6.07
N ARG A 208 18.17 8.36 -6.53
CA ARG A 208 17.42 9.31 -5.70
C ARG A 208 16.16 8.66 -5.13
N MET A 209 15.39 7.97 -5.97
CA MET A 209 14.25 7.13 -5.58
C MET A 209 14.63 6.10 -4.53
N GLY A 210 15.68 5.31 -4.75
CA GLY A 210 16.13 4.31 -3.78
C GLY A 210 16.57 4.92 -2.45
N ARG A 211 17.23 6.10 -2.46
CA ARG A 211 17.57 6.83 -1.22
C ARG A 211 16.31 7.27 -0.47
N ALA A 212 15.35 7.87 -1.15
CA ALA A 212 14.09 8.31 -0.55
C ALA A 212 13.30 7.14 0.02
N LEU A 213 13.15 6.05 -0.74
CA LEU A 213 12.41 4.87 -0.33
C LEU A 213 12.98 4.22 0.94
N ARG A 214 14.31 4.09 1.03
CA ARG A 214 14.99 3.59 2.25
C ARG A 214 14.74 4.46 3.48
N ARG A 215 14.79 5.78 3.30
CA ARG A 215 14.58 6.73 4.40
C ARG A 215 13.12 6.75 4.85
N LEU A 216 12.19 6.68 3.90
CA LEU A 216 10.75 6.59 4.15
C LEU A 216 10.44 5.33 4.97
N LEU A 217 10.90 4.17 4.50
CA LEU A 217 10.63 2.89 5.18
C LEU A 217 11.29 2.83 6.56
N LEU A 218 12.51 3.36 6.71
CA LEU A 218 13.16 3.47 8.01
C LEU A 218 12.35 4.35 8.97
N GLY A 219 11.94 5.52 8.49
CA GLY A 219 11.11 6.43 9.28
C GLY A 219 9.78 5.77 9.67
N ARG A 220 9.21 4.94 8.80
CA ARG A 220 8.01 4.16 9.10
C ARG A 220 8.24 3.13 10.21
N VAL A 221 9.31 2.34 10.13
CA VAL A 221 9.65 1.36 11.18
C VAL A 221 9.89 2.05 12.54
N ILE A 222 10.54 3.22 12.54
CA ILE A 222 10.73 4.01 13.76
C ILE A 222 9.38 4.49 14.30
N GLY A 223 8.53 5.08 13.45
CA GLY A 223 7.18 5.52 13.84
C GLY A 223 6.35 4.39 14.45
N MET A 224 6.27 3.24 13.76
CA MET A 224 5.60 2.04 14.26
C MET A 224 6.09 1.61 15.65
N THR A 225 7.40 1.63 15.85
CA THR A 225 8.01 1.24 17.13
C THR A 225 7.69 2.24 18.23
N VAL A 226 7.81 3.55 17.93
CA VAL A 226 7.53 4.63 18.88
C VAL A 226 6.05 4.66 19.26
N GLU A 227 5.15 4.63 18.29
CA GLU A 227 3.70 4.65 18.53
C GLU A 227 3.26 3.39 19.29
N GLY A 228 3.72 2.21 18.87
CA GLY A 228 3.36 0.96 19.55
C GLY A 228 3.88 0.89 20.99
N ALA A 229 5.14 1.27 21.22
CA ALA A 229 5.72 1.29 22.56
C ALA A 229 5.08 2.37 23.44
N PHE A 230 4.84 3.56 22.90
CA PHE A 230 4.18 4.65 23.61
C PHE A 230 2.78 4.25 24.06
N THR A 231 1.97 3.70 23.15
CA THR A 231 0.63 3.21 23.48
C THR A 231 0.69 2.11 24.53
N TRP A 232 1.58 1.12 24.38
CA TRP A 232 1.71 0.07 25.39
C TRP A 232 2.04 0.64 26.77
N ILE A 233 3.03 1.53 26.87
CA ILE A 233 3.47 2.10 28.14
C ILE A 233 2.35 2.93 28.77
N MET A 234 1.70 3.83 28.02
CA MET A 234 0.63 4.69 28.54
C MET A 234 -0.54 3.85 29.09
N LEU A 235 -0.98 2.87 28.32
CA LEU A 235 -2.08 1.98 28.74
C LEU A 235 -1.69 1.11 29.95
N GLN A 236 -0.45 0.63 29.99
CA GLN A 236 0.06 -0.20 31.08
C GLN A 236 0.17 0.59 32.39
N VAL A 237 0.59 1.85 32.35
CA VAL A 237 0.72 2.72 33.54
C VAL A 237 -0.62 2.97 34.20
N TYR A 238 -1.68 3.16 33.41
CA TYR A 238 -3.04 3.36 33.93
C TYR A 238 -3.73 2.04 34.31
N GLY A 239 -3.23 0.90 33.82
CA GLY A 239 -3.82 -0.42 34.07
C GLY A 239 -4.97 -0.77 33.12
N VAL A 240 -4.97 -0.22 31.90
CA VAL A 240 -5.94 -0.59 30.86
C VAL A 240 -5.70 -2.05 30.45
N PRO A 241 -6.76 -2.90 30.38
CA PRO A 241 -6.60 -4.26 29.92
C PRO A 241 -6.10 -4.29 28.49
N MET A 242 -5.41 -5.38 28.12
CA MET A 242 -4.89 -5.57 26.77
C MET A 242 -3.89 -4.48 26.31
N ALA A 243 -3.26 -3.74 27.23
CA ALA A 243 -2.31 -2.68 26.90
C ALA A 243 -1.25 -3.10 25.88
N ALA A 244 -0.65 -4.28 26.06
CA ALA A 244 0.37 -4.81 25.16
C ALA A 244 -0.18 -5.17 23.78
N LEU A 245 -1.38 -5.74 23.71
CA LEU A 245 -2.06 -6.07 22.46
C LEU A 245 -2.46 -4.79 21.71
N LEU A 246 -3.02 -3.80 22.41
CA LEU A 246 -3.39 -2.50 21.84
C LEU A 246 -2.17 -1.72 21.36
N GLY A 247 -1.07 -1.74 22.12
CA GLY A 247 0.20 -1.16 21.67
C GLY A 247 0.73 -1.87 20.42
N LEU A 248 0.66 -3.20 20.37
CA LEU A 248 1.06 -3.95 19.18
C LEU A 248 0.19 -3.62 17.96
N ILE A 249 -1.14 -3.63 18.11
CA ILE A 249 -2.08 -3.27 17.04
C ILE A 249 -1.77 -1.85 16.55
N THR A 250 -1.61 -0.90 17.48
CA THR A 250 -1.30 0.50 17.13
C THR A 250 0.00 0.60 16.35
N GLY A 251 1.08 -0.03 16.81
CA GLY A 251 2.36 -0.03 16.10
C GLY A 251 2.30 -0.71 14.73
N LEU A 252 1.55 -1.80 14.56
CA LEU A 252 1.38 -2.46 13.26
C LEU A 252 0.53 -1.63 12.30
N LEU A 253 -0.59 -1.09 12.78
CA LEU A 253 -1.49 -0.24 12.00
C LEU A 253 -0.83 1.09 11.64
N ALA A 254 0.08 1.58 12.48
CA ALA A 254 1.01 2.65 12.17
C ALA A 254 2.00 2.31 11.05
N PHE A 255 1.80 1.23 10.26
CA PHE A 255 2.38 1.10 8.93
C PHE A 255 1.54 1.77 7.84
N LEU A 256 0.22 1.93 8.03
CA LEU A 256 -0.74 2.53 7.07
C LEU A 256 -1.09 3.97 7.47
N PRO A 257 -0.49 5.02 6.86
CA PRO A 257 -0.75 6.39 7.32
C PRO A 257 -2.21 6.75 7.18
N ASN A 258 -2.71 7.63 8.04
CA ASN A 258 -4.08 8.12 8.08
C ASN A 258 -5.18 7.07 8.36
N ILE A 259 -4.95 5.78 8.11
CA ILE A 259 -5.89 4.69 8.34
C ILE A 259 -5.60 3.99 9.67
N GLY A 260 -4.32 3.79 9.97
CA GLY A 260 -3.92 3.04 11.16
C GLY A 260 -4.31 3.70 12.48
N ALA A 261 -4.08 5.01 12.60
CA ALA A 261 -4.36 5.74 13.83
C ALA A 261 -5.86 5.77 14.16
N PRO A 262 -6.79 6.12 13.25
CA PRO A 262 -8.22 6.08 13.56
C PRO A 262 -8.73 4.70 13.96
N ILE A 263 -8.30 3.64 13.28
CA ILE A 263 -8.74 2.27 13.57
C ILE A 263 -8.21 1.81 14.94
N SER A 264 -6.90 1.95 15.18
CA SER A 264 -6.30 1.56 16.47
C SER A 264 -6.84 2.41 17.63
N GLY A 265 -7.03 3.71 17.42
CA GLY A 265 -7.66 4.63 18.36
C GLY A 265 -9.08 4.22 18.71
N ALA A 266 -9.91 3.89 17.72
CA ALA A 266 -11.29 3.44 17.96
C ALA A 266 -11.33 2.16 18.80
N ILE A 267 -10.49 1.16 18.48
CA ILE A 267 -10.40 -0.09 19.25
C ILE A 267 -9.96 0.20 20.69
N MET A 268 -8.92 1.02 20.86
CA MET A 268 -8.40 1.39 22.17
C MET A 268 -9.42 2.14 23.03
N VAL A 269 -10.15 3.10 22.44
CA VAL A 269 -11.20 3.86 23.14
C VAL A 269 -12.35 2.94 23.55
N LEU A 270 -12.78 2.05 22.66
CA LEU A 270 -13.83 1.08 22.94
C LEU A 270 -13.45 0.14 24.09
N VAL A 271 -12.20 -0.35 24.12
CA VAL A 271 -11.69 -1.16 25.22
C VAL A 271 -11.59 -0.36 26.52
N GLY A 272 -11.24 0.93 26.46
CA GLY A 272 -11.23 1.78 27.65
C GLY A 272 -12.62 1.92 28.29
N PHE A 273 -13.64 2.23 27.48
CA PHE A 273 -15.02 2.37 27.96
C PHE A 273 -15.65 1.07 28.44
N SER A 274 -15.13 -0.10 28.01
CA SER A 274 -15.64 -1.37 28.51
C SER A 274 -15.32 -1.62 29.98
N VAL A 275 -14.24 -1.01 30.48
CA VAL A 275 -13.87 -1.04 31.89
C VAL A 275 -14.74 -0.07 32.68
N ASN A 276 -14.61 1.24 32.40
CA ASN A 276 -15.41 2.31 32.99
C ASN A 276 -15.20 3.63 32.22
N VAL A 277 -15.99 4.66 32.57
CA VAL A 277 -15.95 5.97 31.88
C VAL A 277 -14.60 6.68 32.04
N GLU A 278 -13.97 6.58 33.21
CA GLU A 278 -12.68 7.22 33.49
C GLU A 278 -11.57 6.64 32.60
N THR A 279 -11.49 5.31 32.52
CA THR A 279 -10.59 4.58 31.63
C THR A 279 -10.85 4.93 30.16
N GLY A 280 -12.11 5.05 29.75
CA GLY A 280 -12.48 5.48 28.39
C GLY A 280 -12.04 6.91 28.05
N LEU A 281 -12.16 7.84 28.99
CA LEU A 281 -11.65 9.20 28.81
C LEU A 281 -10.12 9.23 28.78
N TYR A 282 -9.46 8.41 29.60
CA TYR A 282 -8.01 8.26 29.57
C TYR A 282 -7.52 7.71 28.23
N THR A 283 -8.18 6.71 27.64
CA THR A 283 -7.79 6.19 26.33
C THR A 283 -8.00 7.20 25.20
N ILE A 284 -9.01 8.08 25.29
CA ILE A 284 -9.16 9.23 24.36
C ILE A 284 -7.99 10.21 24.51
N LEU A 285 -7.55 10.48 25.74
CA LEU A 285 -6.37 11.31 25.99
C LEU A 285 -5.12 10.68 25.36
N VAL A 286 -4.89 9.37 25.59
CA VAL A 286 -3.76 8.63 25.00
C VAL A 286 -3.82 8.68 23.47
N TYR A 287 -4.99 8.45 22.87
CA TYR A 287 -5.19 8.58 21.42
C TYR A 287 -4.81 9.98 20.91
N SER A 288 -5.25 11.03 21.62
CA SER A 288 -4.94 12.41 21.27
C SER A 288 -3.43 12.69 21.36
N LEU A 289 -2.75 12.15 22.38
CA LEU A 289 -1.30 12.25 22.53
C LEU A 289 -0.55 11.52 21.42
N ILE A 290 -1.00 10.33 21.00
CA ILE A 290 -0.44 9.62 19.85
C ILE A 290 -0.55 10.47 18.60
N HIS A 291 -1.70 11.12 18.38
CA HIS A 291 -1.90 11.97 17.21
C HIS A 291 -0.98 13.21 17.21
N VAL A 292 -0.71 13.78 18.39
CA VAL A 292 0.29 14.84 18.57
C VAL A 292 1.71 14.32 18.29
N ILE A 293 2.07 13.14 18.78
CA ILE A 293 3.38 12.52 18.50
C ILE A 293 3.55 12.27 17.01
N ASP A 294 2.52 11.73 16.34
CA ASP A 294 2.56 11.46 14.90
C ASP A 294 2.76 12.77 14.12
N GLY A 295 1.95 13.80 14.42
CA GLY A 295 2.01 15.09 13.73
C GLY A 295 3.28 15.92 13.99
N TYR A 296 3.86 15.87 15.19
CA TYR A 296 4.99 16.73 15.56
C TYR A 296 6.35 16.03 15.59
N LEU A 297 6.41 14.71 15.78
CA LEU A 297 7.67 13.96 15.85
C LEU A 297 7.84 13.04 14.64
N VAL A 298 6.87 12.17 14.37
CA VAL A 298 7.01 11.11 13.35
C VAL A 298 6.98 11.69 11.94
N VAL A 299 5.93 12.44 11.60
CA VAL A 299 5.77 13.05 10.27
C VAL A 299 6.95 13.98 9.94
N PRO A 300 7.37 14.93 10.80
CA PRO A 300 8.49 15.81 10.47
C PRO A 300 9.82 15.06 10.37
N TYR A 301 10.05 14.02 11.17
CA TYR A 301 11.28 13.22 11.08
C TYR A 301 11.37 12.44 9.77
N ILE A 302 10.24 11.92 9.28
CA ILE A 302 10.13 11.28 7.96
C ILE A 302 10.31 12.34 6.88
N ALA A 303 9.48 13.39 6.88
CA ALA A 303 9.42 14.44 5.87
C ALA A 303 10.75 15.19 5.69
N ARG A 304 11.43 15.59 6.78
CA ARG A 304 12.74 16.28 6.72
C ARG A 304 13.83 15.49 5.99
N LYS A 305 13.66 14.19 5.82
CA LYS A 305 14.62 13.29 5.17
C LYS A 305 14.11 12.69 3.86
N THR A 306 12.85 12.96 3.48
CA THR A 306 12.16 12.40 2.32
C THR A 306 11.44 13.47 1.51
N VAL A 307 10.56 13.03 0.61
CA VAL A 307 9.78 13.86 -0.28
C VAL A 307 8.60 14.46 0.50
N ASP A 308 8.45 15.78 0.51
CA ASP A 308 7.25 16.42 1.04
C ASP A 308 6.05 16.07 0.16
N LEU A 309 5.12 15.28 0.70
CA LEU A 309 3.90 14.86 0.03
C LEU A 309 2.70 15.58 0.62
N PRO A 310 1.84 16.23 -0.19
CA PRO A 310 0.60 16.79 0.29
C PRO A 310 -0.28 15.70 0.94
N PRO A 311 -0.78 15.89 2.17
CA PRO A 311 -1.56 14.85 2.88
C PRO A 311 -2.78 14.36 2.09
N ALA A 312 -3.46 15.28 1.39
CA ALA A 312 -4.61 14.95 0.54
C ALA A 312 -4.24 14.01 -0.63
N LEU A 313 -3.04 14.16 -1.20
CA LEU A 313 -2.56 13.30 -2.28
C LEU A 313 -2.28 11.87 -1.77
N VAL A 314 -1.67 11.77 -0.59
CA VAL A 314 -1.40 10.48 0.06
C VAL A 314 -2.71 9.77 0.37
N LEU A 315 -3.67 10.46 0.98
CA LEU A 315 -5.01 9.94 1.26
C LEU A 315 -5.74 9.47 -0.01
N ALA A 316 -5.73 10.28 -1.07
CA ALA A 316 -6.37 9.93 -2.34
C ALA A 316 -5.73 8.67 -2.94
N ALA A 317 -4.41 8.59 -2.96
CA ALA A 317 -3.69 7.42 -3.44
C ALA A 317 -3.97 6.18 -2.58
N GLN A 318 -4.02 6.32 -1.26
CA GLN A 318 -4.37 5.25 -0.32
C GLN A 318 -5.76 4.69 -0.60
N LEU A 319 -6.76 5.56 -0.82
CA LEU A 319 -8.11 5.14 -1.16
C LEU A 319 -8.16 4.41 -2.51
N ILE A 320 -7.53 4.98 -3.55
CA ILE A 320 -7.50 4.38 -4.88
C ILE A 320 -6.79 3.01 -4.85
N MET A 321 -5.58 2.96 -4.29
CA MET A 321 -4.79 1.74 -4.24
C MET A 321 -5.41 0.69 -3.31
N GLY A 322 -6.03 1.12 -2.21
CA GLY A 322 -6.76 0.25 -1.30
C GLY A 322 -7.97 -0.41 -1.95
N VAL A 323 -8.73 0.33 -2.76
CA VAL A 323 -9.86 -0.22 -3.52
C VAL A 323 -9.39 -1.18 -4.61
N LEU A 324 -8.32 -0.83 -5.34
CA LEU A 324 -7.84 -1.63 -6.47
C LEU A 324 -7.08 -2.90 -6.07
N PHE A 325 -6.28 -2.83 -5.01
CA PHE A 325 -5.33 -3.90 -4.64
C PHE A 325 -5.43 -4.31 -3.17
N GLY A 326 -6.48 -3.88 -2.47
CA GLY A 326 -6.72 -4.20 -1.07
C GLY A 326 -5.63 -3.64 -0.15
N LEU A 327 -5.37 -4.39 0.93
CA LEU A 327 -4.40 -4.00 1.96
C LEU A 327 -2.99 -3.79 1.40
N LEU A 328 -2.58 -4.58 0.39
CA LEU A 328 -1.27 -4.45 -0.23
C LEU A 328 -1.14 -3.14 -1.02
N GLY A 329 -2.18 -2.75 -1.75
CA GLY A 329 -2.21 -1.45 -2.43
C GLY A 329 -2.16 -0.29 -1.44
N LEU A 330 -2.96 -0.36 -0.39
CA LEU A 330 -2.97 0.64 0.68
C LEU A 330 -1.58 0.81 1.30
N ALA A 331 -0.91 -0.31 1.62
CA ALA A 331 0.43 -0.36 2.17
C ALA A 331 1.52 0.21 1.23
N LEU A 332 1.32 0.09 -0.08
CA LEU A 332 2.29 0.53 -1.09
C LEU A 332 1.98 1.92 -1.66
N ALA A 333 0.87 2.55 -1.24
CA ALA A 333 0.43 3.84 -1.76
C ALA A 333 1.47 4.94 -1.53
N ASP A 334 1.93 5.16 -0.31
CA ASP A 334 2.87 6.26 -0.03
C ASP A 334 4.23 6.08 -0.73
N PRO A 335 4.86 4.87 -0.70
CA PRO A 335 6.05 4.60 -1.50
C PRO A 335 5.84 4.91 -2.98
N LEU A 336 4.71 4.49 -3.55
CA LEU A 336 4.40 4.70 -4.96
C LEU A 336 4.29 6.20 -5.28
N VAL A 337 3.53 6.95 -4.48
CA VAL A 337 3.37 8.40 -4.64
C VAL A 337 4.72 9.11 -4.51
N ALA A 338 5.55 8.72 -3.54
CA ALA A 338 6.88 9.29 -3.37
C ALA A 338 7.77 9.05 -4.61
N MET A 339 7.73 7.85 -5.20
CA MET A 339 8.51 7.55 -6.40
C MET A 339 7.99 8.34 -7.61
N ILE A 340 6.67 8.45 -7.78
CA ILE A 340 6.04 9.25 -8.84
C ILE A 340 6.44 10.72 -8.69
N LYS A 341 6.40 11.29 -7.49
CA LYS A 341 6.80 12.69 -7.26
C LYS A 341 8.26 12.93 -7.62
N ILE A 342 9.18 12.08 -7.19
CA ILE A 342 10.61 12.22 -7.54
C ILE A 342 10.82 12.14 -9.05
N TRP A 343 10.09 11.25 -9.72
CA TRP A 343 10.15 11.14 -11.18
C TRP A 343 9.69 12.43 -11.85
N LEU A 344 8.53 12.95 -11.45
CA LEU A 344 7.94 14.17 -12.00
C LEU A 344 8.84 15.39 -11.75
N GLU A 345 9.41 15.52 -10.56
CA GLU A 345 10.36 16.59 -10.23
C GLU A 345 11.59 16.53 -11.15
N ARG A 346 12.21 15.35 -11.28
CA ARG A 346 13.40 15.21 -12.15
C ARG A 346 13.10 15.41 -13.64
N GLU A 347 11.91 15.03 -14.08
CA GLU A 347 11.48 15.27 -15.46
C GLU A 347 11.21 16.77 -15.70
N ALA A 348 10.64 17.47 -14.71
CA ALA A 348 10.46 18.92 -14.75
C ALA A 348 11.81 19.65 -14.80
N ASP A 349 12.76 19.29 -13.93
CA ASP A 349 14.12 19.85 -13.91
C ASP A 349 14.84 19.64 -15.26
N ARG A 350 14.67 18.45 -15.87
CA ARG A 350 15.25 18.16 -17.18
C ARG A 350 14.64 19.04 -18.28
N ASN A 351 13.35 19.33 -18.19
CA ASN A 351 12.64 20.14 -19.17
C ASN A 351 12.88 21.64 -18.99
N SER A 352 13.19 22.12 -17.77
CA SER A 352 13.56 23.51 -17.50
C SER A 352 15.00 23.84 -17.92
N GLY A 353 15.83 22.82 -18.17
CA GLY A 353 17.24 23.00 -18.51
C GLY A 353 18.11 23.41 -17.31
N GLU A 354 17.55 23.35 -16.09
CA GLU A 354 18.30 23.57 -14.86
C GLU A 354 19.24 22.38 -14.60
N ALA A 355 20.53 22.67 -14.43
CA ALA A 355 21.50 21.65 -14.06
C ALA A 355 21.19 21.10 -12.66
N ASP A 356 21.26 19.77 -12.49
CA ASP A 356 20.99 19.07 -11.24
C ASP A 356 21.84 19.70 -10.11
N PRO A 357 21.25 20.32 -9.08
CA PRO A 357 22.00 21.03 -8.03
C PRO A 357 22.90 20.11 -7.19
N ASP A 358 22.66 18.78 -7.22
CA ASP A 358 23.54 17.78 -6.59
C ASP A 358 24.79 17.44 -7.44
N PHE A 359 24.87 17.93 -8.69
CA PHE A 359 25.98 17.74 -9.63
C PHE A 359 26.51 19.09 -10.15
N ALA A 360 26.91 19.98 -9.23
CA ALA A 360 27.90 20.98 -9.60
C ALA A 360 29.21 20.26 -9.96
N PRO A 361 29.82 20.50 -11.14
CA PRO A 361 31.15 19.98 -11.41
C PRO A 361 32.08 20.52 -10.33
N LEU A 362 32.83 19.63 -9.67
CA LEU A 362 33.92 20.03 -8.79
C LEU A 362 34.80 20.99 -9.61
N SER A 363 34.86 22.25 -9.18
CA SER A 363 35.80 23.21 -9.73
C SER A 363 37.19 22.58 -9.67
N GLN A 364 37.78 22.36 -10.83
CA GLN A 364 39.19 22.07 -10.94
C GLN A 364 39.92 23.38 -10.68
N ASP A 365 40.26 23.62 -9.41
CA ASP A 365 41.29 24.59 -9.02
C ASP A 365 42.49 23.83 -8.43
#